data_AF-A0AAW0HII3-F1
#
_entry.id   AF-A0AAW0HII3-F1
#
_cell.length_a   1.000
_cell.length_b   1.000
_cell.length_c   1.000
_cell.angle_alpha   90.00
_cell.angle_beta   90.00
_cell.angle_gamma   90.00
#
_symmetry.space_group_name_H-M   'P 1'
#
loop_
_entity.id
_entity.type
_entity.pdbx_description
1 polymer ?
#
loop_
_entity_poly.entity_id
_entity_poly.type
_entity_poly.pdbx_seq_one_letter_code
_entity_poly.pdbx_strand_id
1 'polypeptide(L)'
;MPRGQLSILQEKIDHLERLLAENNEIISNIRDSVINLSESVEDGPKGSPGNGSQGLARLLSSQSALQIDPKDCLFASQSGSQHPDVQMLDVYDLIPFDNPDGGVWKQGFDIKYEADEWDSEPLQVFVVPHSHNDPGKGCTP
;
A
#
# COMPACT_ATOMS: atom_id res chain seq x y z
N MET A 1 1.87 33.59 37.78
CA MET A 1 1.71 32.22 37.24
C MET A 1 2.08 32.24 35.75
N PRO A 2 3.27 31.74 35.36
CA PRO A 2 3.35 30.86 34.19
C PRO A 2 4.51 29.82 34.27
N ARG A 3 4.81 29.26 35.45
CA ARG A 3 5.90 28.25 35.61
C ARG A 3 5.52 26.83 35.16
N GLY A 4 4.22 26.49 35.12
CA GLY A 4 3.75 25.13 34.84
C GLY A 4 3.87 24.70 33.38
N GLN A 5 3.64 25.61 32.42
CA GLN A 5 3.71 25.26 30.99
C GLN A 5 5.13 25.02 30.50
N LEU A 6 6.11 25.75 31.05
CA LEU A 6 7.52 25.56 30.74
C LEU A 6 8.02 24.19 31.24
N SER A 7 7.54 23.75 32.41
CA SER A 7 7.87 22.45 32.99
C SER A 7 7.37 21.28 32.14
N ILE A 8 6.16 21.40 31.59
CA ILE A 8 5.57 20.36 30.71
C ILE A 8 6.34 20.28 29.39
N LEU A 9 6.78 21.41 28.85
CA LEU A 9 7.58 21.44 27.63
C LEU A 9 8.96 20.82 27.85
N GLN A 10 9.61 21.12 28.98
CA GLN A 10 10.89 20.51 29.33
C GLN A 10 10.77 18.98 29.46
N GLU A 11 9.74 18.51 30.17
CA GLU A 11 9.48 17.07 30.34
C GLU A 11 9.25 16.37 29.00
N LYS A 12 8.54 17.02 28.07
CA LYS A 12 8.33 16.49 26.72
C LYS A 12 9.63 16.43 25.91
N ILE A 13 10.51 17.42 26.03
CA ILE A 13 11.82 17.43 25.37
C ILE A 13 12.67 16.28 25.92
N ASP A 14 12.80 16.16 27.24
CA ASP A 14 13.57 15.11 27.89
C ASP A 14 13.05 13.71 27.53
N HIS A 15 11.73 13.57 27.38
CA HIS A 15 11.10 12.33 26.93
C HIS A 15 11.44 11.99 25.47
N LEU A 16 11.37 12.99 24.57
CA LEU A 16 11.72 12.80 23.17
C LEU A 16 13.21 12.48 22.97
N GLU A 17 14.10 13.10 23.73
CA GLU A 17 15.53 12.80 23.69
C GLU A 17 15.82 11.35 24.10
N ARG A 18 15.10 10.83 25.12
CA ARG A 18 15.20 9.43 25.53
C ARG A 18 14.72 8.48 24.44
N LEU A 19 13.55 8.74 23.86
CA LEU A 19 13.01 7.92 22.78
C LEU A 19 13.92 7.92 21.55
N LEU A 20 14.55 9.05 21.25
CA LEU A 20 15.50 9.15 20.14
C LEU A 20 16.77 8.33 20.41
N ALA A 21 17.28 8.36 21.64
CA ALA A 21 18.43 7.55 22.02
C ALA A 21 18.12 6.04 21.91
N GLU A 22 16.96 5.62 22.40
CA GLU A 22 16.49 4.23 22.31
C GLU A 22 16.31 3.78 20.85
N ASN A 23 15.71 4.64 20.02
CA ASN A 23 15.52 4.34 18.60
C ASN A 23 16.87 4.16 17.87
N ASN A 24 17.85 5.02 18.15
CA ASN A 24 19.19 4.90 17.58
C ASN A 24 19.90 3.59 18.00
N GLU A 25 19.69 3.14 19.24
CA GLU A 25 20.22 1.87 19.72
C GLU A 25 19.57 0.68 18.98
N ILE A 26 18.24 0.69 18.83
CA ILE A 26 17.51 -0.34 18.07
C ILE A 26 18.02 -0.41 16.63
N ILE A 27 18.20 0.75 15.96
CA ILE A 27 18.72 0.80 14.59
C ILE A 27 20.13 0.23 14.51
N SER A 28 21.01 0.53 15.48
CA SER A 28 22.35 -0.04 15.53
C SER A 28 22.31 -1.57 15.63
N ASN A 29 21.47 -2.10 16.52
CA ASN A 29 21.34 -3.55 16.71
C ASN A 29 20.80 -4.25 15.45
N ILE A 30 19.85 -3.62 14.75
CA ILE A 30 19.34 -4.11 13.46
C ILE A 30 20.46 -4.13 12.41
N ARG A 31 21.23 -3.04 12.30
CA ARG A 31 22.37 -2.95 11.37
C ARG A 31 23.37 -4.08 11.59
N ASP A 32 23.77 -4.31 12.84
CA ASP A 32 24.76 -5.34 13.18
C ASP A 32 24.23 -6.74 12.87
N SER A 33 22.93 -6.98 13.11
CA SER A 33 22.26 -8.24 12.75
C SER A 33 22.27 -8.48 11.23
N VAL A 34 22.03 -7.45 10.43
CA VAL A 34 22.07 -7.55 8.95
C VAL A 34 23.50 -7.80 8.45
N ILE A 35 24.50 -7.14 9.02
CA ILE A 35 25.91 -7.36 8.65
C ILE A 35 26.30 -8.81 8.93
N ASN A 36 25.97 -9.34 10.11
CA ASN A 36 26.28 -10.73 10.48
C ASN A 36 25.57 -11.75 9.58
N LEU A 37 24.32 -11.48 9.20
CA LEU A 37 23.59 -12.29 8.22
C LEU A 37 24.24 -12.23 6.83
N SER A 38 24.74 -11.07 6.40
CA SER A 38 25.40 -10.91 5.10
C SER A 38 26.80 -11.54 5.03
N GLU A 39 27.56 -11.52 6.13
CA GLU A 39 28.85 -12.19 6.24
C GLU A 39 28.71 -13.72 6.16
N SER A 40 27.57 -14.25 6.62
CA SER A 40 27.24 -15.67 6.51
C SER A 40 26.90 -16.13 5.08
N VAL A 41 26.77 -15.22 4.11
CA VAL A 41 26.34 -15.51 2.72
C VAL A 41 27.48 -15.36 1.71
N GLU A 42 28.59 -14.71 2.05
CA GLU A 42 29.70 -14.46 1.12
C GLU A 42 30.87 -15.44 1.32
N ASP A 43 30.74 -16.66 0.79
CA ASP A 43 31.89 -17.40 0.27
C ASP A 43 31.52 -18.07 -1.08
N GLY A 44 31.52 -17.26 -2.12
CA GLY A 44 31.38 -17.66 -3.52
C GLY A 44 32.52 -17.03 -4.34
N PRO A 45 33.35 -17.79 -5.09
CA PRO A 45 34.56 -17.25 -5.67
C PRO A 45 34.27 -16.33 -6.87
N LYS A 46 34.86 -15.12 -6.84
CA LYS A 46 34.96 -14.19 -7.98
C LYS A 46 35.95 -14.73 -9.01
N GLY A 47 35.51 -14.89 -10.25
CA GLY A 47 36.39 -15.02 -11.41
C GLY A 47 35.68 -15.57 -12.64
N SER A 48 35.46 -14.72 -13.65
CA SER A 48 35.29 -15.17 -15.04
C SER A 48 36.70 -15.32 -15.64
N PRO A 49 36.99 -16.32 -16.50
CA PRO A 49 36.58 -16.20 -17.90
C PRO A 49 36.27 -17.53 -18.62
N GLY A 50 35.38 -17.47 -19.61
CA GLY A 50 35.50 -18.22 -20.88
C GLY A 50 35.36 -19.75 -20.88
N ASN A 51 34.39 -20.22 -21.69
CA ASN A 51 34.32 -21.50 -22.42
C ASN A 51 35.00 -22.76 -21.84
N GLY A 52 34.19 -23.78 -21.57
CA GLY A 52 34.67 -25.17 -21.65
C GLY A 52 33.98 -26.16 -20.72
N SER A 53 33.18 -27.04 -21.31
CA SER A 53 33.01 -28.47 -21.00
C SER A 53 32.96 -28.97 -19.55
N GLN A 54 31.83 -29.64 -19.26
CA GLN A 54 31.69 -30.86 -18.45
C GLN A 54 32.06 -30.77 -16.96
N GLY A 55 31.04 -30.81 -16.10
CA GLY A 55 31.20 -31.06 -14.67
C GLY A 55 29.87 -31.47 -14.05
N LEU A 56 29.69 -32.78 -13.84
CA LEU A 56 28.55 -33.35 -13.12
C LEU A 56 28.59 -32.90 -11.65
N ALA A 57 27.89 -31.82 -11.32
CA ALA A 57 27.55 -31.48 -9.94
C ALA A 57 26.11 -31.92 -9.68
N ARG A 58 25.99 -33.12 -9.12
CA ARG A 58 24.74 -33.73 -8.67
C ARG A 58 24.23 -32.94 -7.46
N LEU A 59 23.54 -31.83 -7.70
CA LEU A 59 22.78 -31.12 -6.68
C LEU A 59 21.53 -31.97 -6.40
N LEU A 60 21.54 -32.66 -5.26
CA LEU A 60 20.32 -33.08 -4.59
C LEU A 60 19.56 -31.80 -4.23
N SER A 61 18.82 -31.29 -5.21
CA SER A 61 17.76 -30.33 -4.97
C SER A 61 16.77 -31.08 -4.11
N SER A 62 16.77 -30.80 -2.81
CA SER A 62 15.56 -30.94 -2.01
C SER A 62 14.55 -29.98 -2.63
N GLN A 63 13.98 -30.40 -3.76
CA GLN A 63 12.76 -29.85 -4.28
C GLN A 63 11.73 -30.24 -3.23
N SER A 64 11.53 -29.37 -2.26
CA SER A 64 10.23 -29.23 -1.64
C SER A 64 9.29 -28.79 -2.76
N ALA A 65 8.90 -29.74 -3.62
CA ALA A 65 7.80 -29.56 -4.52
C ALA A 65 6.58 -29.39 -3.62
N LEU A 66 6.22 -28.13 -3.35
CA LEU A 66 4.95 -27.82 -2.75
C LEU A 66 3.90 -28.43 -3.67
N GLN A 67 3.24 -29.47 -3.19
CA GLN A 67 2.10 -30.03 -3.90
C GLN A 67 0.99 -29.01 -3.81
N ILE A 68 0.81 -28.24 -4.87
CA ILE A 68 -0.36 -27.36 -5.02
C ILE A 68 -1.55 -28.31 -5.14
N ASP A 69 -2.48 -28.23 -4.17
CA ASP A 69 -3.70 -29.01 -4.27
C ASP A 69 -4.48 -28.50 -5.50
N PRO A 70 -5.00 -29.37 -6.38
CA PRO A 70 -5.80 -28.93 -7.52
C PRO A 70 -6.97 -28.00 -7.12
N LYS A 71 -7.43 -28.07 -5.86
CA LYS A 71 -8.41 -27.16 -5.29
C LYS A 71 -7.89 -25.74 -5.05
N ASP A 72 -6.59 -25.54 -4.86
CA ASP A 72 -5.98 -24.22 -4.74
C ASP A 72 -6.04 -23.46 -6.09
N CYS A 73 -6.14 -24.17 -7.20
CA CYS A 73 -6.35 -23.61 -8.54
C CYS A 73 -7.83 -23.33 -8.87
N LEU A 74 -8.78 -23.76 -8.03
CA LEU A 74 -10.22 -23.59 -8.29
C LEU A 74 -10.64 -22.12 -8.25
N PHE A 75 -9.94 -21.27 -7.50
CA PHE A 75 -10.27 -19.85 -7.39
C PHE A 75 -10.19 -19.11 -8.73
N ALA A 76 -9.13 -19.35 -9.52
CA ALA A 76 -8.92 -18.68 -10.81
C ALA A 76 -9.66 -19.36 -11.97
N SER A 77 -10.00 -20.65 -11.83
CA SER A 77 -10.64 -21.45 -12.88
C SER A 77 -12.17 -21.48 -12.77
N GLN A 78 -12.73 -21.13 -11.61
CA GLN A 78 -14.14 -20.82 -11.51
C GLN A 78 -14.41 -19.52 -12.25
N SER A 79 -15.01 -19.62 -13.43
CA SER A 79 -15.73 -18.49 -14.01
C SER A 79 -16.73 -18.05 -12.95
N GLY A 80 -16.51 -16.89 -12.34
CA GLY A 80 -17.37 -16.37 -11.28
C GLY A 80 -18.80 -16.37 -11.79
N SER A 81 -19.66 -17.23 -11.24
CA SER A 81 -21.07 -17.35 -11.62
C SER A 81 -21.90 -16.21 -11.03
N GLN A 82 -21.35 -15.01 -11.07
CA GLN A 82 -21.97 -13.81 -10.57
C GLN A 82 -22.17 -12.96 -11.81
N HIS A 83 -23.43 -12.79 -12.20
CA HIS A 83 -23.82 -11.84 -13.23
C HIS A 83 -24.01 -10.52 -12.47
N PRO A 84 -22.98 -9.66 -12.36
CA PRO A 84 -23.16 -8.41 -11.64
C PRO A 84 -24.19 -7.56 -12.38
N ASP A 85 -24.91 -6.70 -11.64
CA ASP A 85 -25.77 -5.69 -12.26
C ASP A 85 -24.95 -4.75 -13.16
N VAL A 86 -23.67 -4.55 -12.82
CA VAL A 86 -22.72 -3.73 -13.58
C VAL A 86 -21.42 -4.51 -13.79
N GLN A 87 -21.15 -4.88 -15.04
CA GLN A 87 -19.85 -5.36 -15.49
C GLN A 87 -19.10 -4.20 -16.16
N MET A 88 -17.97 -3.78 -15.59
CA MET A 88 -17.23 -2.60 -16.08
C MET A 88 -16.71 -2.76 -17.50
N LEU A 89 -16.39 -3.98 -17.96
CA LEU A 89 -15.99 -4.18 -19.35
C LEU A 89 -17.15 -3.87 -20.31
N ASP A 90 -18.35 -4.34 -19.98
CA ASP A 90 -19.56 -4.06 -20.76
C ASP A 90 -19.89 -2.56 -20.73
N VAL A 91 -19.67 -1.89 -19.59
CA VAL A 91 -19.84 -0.42 -19.47
C VAL A 91 -18.90 0.33 -20.42
N TYR A 92 -17.65 -0.13 -20.57
CA TYR A 92 -16.70 0.49 -21.51
C TYR A 92 -17.17 0.40 -22.95
N ASP A 93 -17.83 -0.70 -23.33
CA ASP A 93 -18.39 -0.87 -24.67
C ASP A 93 -19.64 0.01 -24.91
N LEU A 94 -20.32 0.43 -23.84
CA LEU A 94 -21.55 1.24 -23.89
C LEU A 94 -21.32 2.75 -23.84
N ILE A 95 -20.30 3.22 -23.13
CA ILE A 95 -20.07 4.65 -22.90
C ILE A 95 -19.34 5.29 -24.10
N PRO A 96 -19.79 6.45 -24.64
CA PRO A 96 -19.16 7.10 -25.79
C PRO A 96 -17.87 7.87 -25.44
N PHE A 97 -17.62 8.13 -24.16
CA PHE A 97 -16.48 8.90 -23.65
C PHE A 97 -16.39 10.34 -24.20
N ASP A 98 -17.51 10.91 -24.61
CA ASP A 98 -17.59 12.32 -24.96
C ASP A 98 -17.22 13.21 -23.76
N ASN A 99 -16.60 14.37 -24.04
CA ASN A 99 -16.24 15.37 -23.02
C ASN A 99 -17.01 16.69 -23.22
N PRO A 100 -18.36 16.68 -23.14
CA PRO A 100 -19.16 17.89 -23.24
C PRO A 100 -18.97 18.79 -22.01
N ASP A 101 -19.24 20.09 -22.14
CA ASP A 101 -19.29 20.99 -20.98
C ASP A 101 -20.63 20.83 -20.24
N GLY A 102 -20.57 20.26 -19.02
CA GLY A 102 -21.74 20.06 -18.15
C GLY A 102 -22.25 21.31 -17.42
N GLY A 103 -21.64 22.48 -17.64
CA GLY A 103 -22.01 23.74 -16.98
C GLY A 103 -21.22 23.97 -15.70
N VAL A 104 -21.91 24.23 -14.57
CA VAL A 104 -21.25 24.43 -13.26
C VAL A 104 -20.57 23.14 -12.80
N TRP A 105 -21.22 21.99 -13.02
CA TRP A 105 -20.61 20.68 -12.86
C TRP A 105 -20.04 20.19 -14.20
N LYS A 106 -18.73 20.42 -14.39
CA LYS A 106 -18.07 20.33 -15.71
C LYS A 106 -18.18 18.99 -16.42
N GLN A 107 -18.16 17.89 -15.67
CA GLN A 107 -18.21 16.52 -16.21
C GLN A 107 -19.56 15.83 -15.94
N GLY A 108 -20.60 16.61 -15.66
CA GLY A 108 -21.94 16.10 -15.38
C GLY A 108 -23.01 16.87 -16.15
N PHE A 109 -24.13 17.12 -15.49
CA PHE A 109 -25.29 17.80 -16.06
C PHE A 109 -26.04 18.60 -14.98
N ASP A 110 -27.04 19.37 -15.39
CA ASP A 110 -27.91 20.14 -14.50
C ASP A 110 -28.80 19.20 -13.66
N ILE A 111 -28.48 19.06 -12.37
CA ILE A 111 -29.23 18.22 -11.43
C ILE A 111 -30.49 18.97 -10.98
N LYS A 112 -31.64 18.32 -11.10
CA LYS A 112 -32.94 18.83 -10.64
C LYS A 112 -33.50 17.92 -9.55
N TYR A 113 -34.17 18.51 -8.58
CA TYR A 113 -34.82 17.82 -7.48
C TYR A 113 -36.16 18.49 -7.18
N GLU A 114 -37.10 17.72 -6.65
CA GLU A 114 -38.40 18.24 -6.22
C GLU A 114 -38.29 18.77 -4.78
N ALA A 115 -38.94 19.89 -4.49
CA ALA A 115 -38.78 20.56 -3.21
C ALA A 115 -39.36 19.76 -2.02
N ASP A 116 -40.33 18.90 -2.29
CA ASP A 116 -41.08 18.08 -1.34
C ASP A 116 -40.55 16.63 -1.23
N GLU A 117 -39.42 16.31 -1.89
CA GLU A 117 -38.85 14.95 -1.95
C GLU A 117 -38.51 14.36 -0.57
N TRP A 118 -38.31 15.21 0.43
CA TRP A 118 -37.92 14.82 1.79
C TRP A 118 -38.94 15.20 2.88
N ASP A 119 -40.18 15.53 2.48
CA ASP A 119 -41.24 15.90 3.43
C ASP A 119 -41.65 14.73 4.34
N SER A 120 -41.64 13.49 3.82
CA SER A 120 -41.96 12.28 4.59
C SER A 120 -40.75 11.66 5.28
N GLU A 121 -39.59 11.67 4.64
CA GLU A 121 -38.34 11.12 5.15
C GLU A 121 -37.21 12.16 5.03
N PRO A 122 -36.76 12.75 6.16
CA PRO A 122 -35.73 13.79 6.13
C PRO A 122 -34.40 13.28 5.58
N LEU A 123 -33.79 14.07 4.70
CA LEU A 123 -32.44 13.82 4.21
C LEU A 123 -31.43 13.90 5.37
N GLN A 124 -30.76 12.80 5.66
CA GLN A 124 -29.72 12.74 6.68
C GLN A 124 -28.38 13.19 6.08
N VAL A 125 -27.86 14.34 6.56
CA VAL A 125 -26.62 14.93 6.07
C VAL A 125 -25.52 14.81 7.12
N PHE A 126 -24.43 14.13 6.77
CA PHE A 126 -23.23 14.04 7.60
C PHE A 126 -22.10 14.87 6.99
N VAL A 127 -21.67 15.91 7.69
CA VAL A 127 -20.48 16.68 7.32
C VAL A 127 -19.27 15.97 7.90
N VAL A 128 -18.35 15.52 7.05
CA VAL A 128 -17.17 14.75 7.44
C VAL A 128 -15.90 15.60 7.29
N PRO A 129 -15.35 16.16 8.39
CA PRO A 129 -14.06 16.80 8.35
C PRO A 129 -12.98 15.78 7.97
N HIS A 130 -12.10 16.12 7.02
CA HIS A 130 -11.01 15.25 6.59
C HIS A 130 -9.71 16.07 6.39
N SER A 131 -8.57 15.40 6.55
CA SER A 131 -7.24 15.94 6.28
C SER A 131 -6.45 14.90 5.50
N HIS A 132 -6.22 15.17 4.22
CA HIS A 132 -5.47 14.29 3.34
C HIS A 132 -3.97 14.53 3.57
N ASN A 133 -3.26 13.52 4.08
CA ASN A 133 -1.82 13.61 4.38
C ASN A 133 -1.06 12.65 3.48
N ASP A 134 -0.47 13.20 2.44
CA ASP A 134 0.28 12.41 1.47
C ASP A 134 1.63 11.96 2.01
N PRO A 135 1.93 10.65 2.04
CA PRO A 135 3.20 10.12 2.51
C PRO A 135 4.30 10.25 1.45
N GLY A 136 4.50 11.46 0.92
CA GLY A 136 5.50 11.78 -0.11
C GLY A 136 4.89 12.20 -1.44
N LYS A 137 4.43 13.45 -1.52
CA LYS A 137 4.06 14.10 -2.80
C LYS A 137 4.98 15.26 -3.21
N GLY A 138 5.72 15.87 -2.28
CA GLY A 138 6.54 17.05 -2.59
C GLY A 138 7.50 17.55 -1.50
N CYS A 139 7.78 16.75 -0.47
CA CYS A 139 8.76 17.10 0.56
C CYS A 139 9.74 15.93 0.77
N THR A 140 10.74 15.87 -0.09
CA THR A 140 12.06 15.29 0.19
C THR A 140 13.07 16.24 -0.46
N PRO A 141 14.03 16.80 0.30
CA PRO A 141 15.14 17.55 -0.31
C PRO A 141 15.99 16.65 -1.20
#